data_AF-A0A0P7I025-F1
#
_entry.id   AF-A0A0P7I025-F1
#
_cell.length_a   1.000
_cell.length_b   1.000
_cell.length_c   1.000
_cell.angle_alpha   90.00
_cell.angle_beta   90.00
_cell.angle_gamma   90.00
#
_symmetry.space_group_name_H-M   'P 1'
#
loop_
_entity.id
_entity.type
_entity.pdbx_description
1 polymer ?
#
loop_
_entity_poly.entity_id
_entity_poly.type
_entity_poly.pdbx_seq_one_letter_code
_entity_poly.pdbx_strand_id
1 'polypeptide(L)'
;MAKDDLSPVIRQVALLIDGENISSALAGKIIIEARRAGELTIRRVYGNAKRIPGWDEAPGIKLVHSGTGKNAADILLALEAMELCLDRRVTCVVLASSDGDFSHAATLLRERGVWVVGVGESKAPEHFRKSCSDWVTIASPPGENDRRVEEVFAANPAGLLIAQVNPNVVSQARVTLADFDEKTWRKYFEARPEKYLIEGSGQQTRIRLRT
;
A
#
# COMPACT_ATOMS: atom_id res chain seq x y z
N MET A 1 -27.90 39.57 14.21
CA MET A 1 -26.61 38.92 14.52
C MET A 1 -26.89 37.44 14.66
N ALA A 2 -26.51 36.64 13.66
CA ALA A 2 -26.56 35.18 13.78
C ALA A 2 -25.50 34.76 14.80
N LYS A 3 -25.88 33.96 15.79
CA LYS A 3 -24.92 33.27 16.64
C LYS A 3 -24.16 32.32 15.73
N ASP A 4 -22.85 32.51 15.59
CA ASP A 4 -21.97 31.50 15.03
C ASP A 4 -22.12 30.24 15.87
N ASP A 5 -22.76 29.22 15.29
CA ASP A 5 -22.83 27.90 15.87
C ASP A 5 -21.43 27.28 15.78
N LEU A 6 -20.64 27.46 16.84
CA LEU A 6 -19.30 26.91 17.01
C LEU A 6 -19.32 25.40 17.29
N SER A 7 -20.31 24.67 16.77
CA SER A 7 -20.28 23.22 16.79
C SER A 7 -19.04 22.76 16.00
N PRO A 8 -18.21 21.86 16.57
CA PRO A 8 -17.02 21.41 15.87
C PRO A 8 -17.45 20.74 14.56
N VAL A 9 -16.99 21.28 13.44
CA VAL A 9 -17.26 20.71 12.12
C VAL A 9 -16.57 19.34 12.05
N ILE A 10 -17.33 18.28 12.31
CA ILE A 10 -16.84 16.91 12.19
C ILE A 10 -16.61 16.64 10.71
N ARG A 11 -15.34 16.40 10.33
CA ARG A 11 -14.99 16.07 8.95
C ARG A 11 -15.68 14.78 8.53
N GLN A 12 -16.30 14.80 7.36
CA GLN A 12 -16.83 13.60 6.73
C GLN A 12 -15.69 12.96 5.94
N VAL A 13 -15.33 11.73 6.29
CA VAL A 13 -14.12 11.06 5.82
C VAL A 13 -14.47 9.94 4.84
N ALA A 14 -13.82 9.95 3.68
CA ALA A 14 -13.71 8.77 2.81
C ALA A 14 -12.36 8.09 2.99
N LEU A 15 -12.37 6.80 3.33
CA LEU A 15 -11.21 5.92 3.28
C LEU A 15 -11.20 5.17 1.95
N LEU A 16 -10.15 5.41 1.16
CA LEU A 16 -9.93 4.81 -0.15
C LEU A 16 -8.59 4.07 -0.13
N ILE A 17 -8.65 2.76 -0.28
CA ILE A 17 -7.50 1.86 -0.11
C ILE A 17 -7.09 1.28 -1.46
N ASP A 18 -5.82 1.39 -1.78
CA ASP A 18 -5.18 0.65 -2.86
C ASP A 18 -4.91 -0.78 -2.39
N GLY A 19 -5.78 -1.71 -2.78
CA GLY A 19 -5.71 -3.10 -2.34
C GLY A 19 -4.58 -3.90 -2.99
N GLU A 20 -4.04 -3.42 -4.11
CA GLU A 20 -2.89 -4.07 -4.78
C GLU A 20 -1.56 -3.66 -4.12
N ASN A 21 -1.54 -2.51 -3.44
CA ASN A 21 -0.38 -2.03 -2.70
C ASN A 21 -0.43 -2.39 -1.20
N ILE A 22 -1.63 -2.44 -0.60
CA ILE A 22 -1.83 -2.60 0.83
C ILE A 22 -2.47 -3.96 1.16
N SER A 23 -1.83 -4.67 2.09
CA SER A 23 -2.30 -5.96 2.60
C SER A 23 -3.59 -5.82 3.42
N SER A 24 -4.54 -6.73 3.22
CA SER A 24 -5.79 -6.81 3.98
C SER A 24 -5.57 -6.98 5.50
N ALA A 25 -4.42 -7.54 5.90
CA ALA A 25 -4.00 -7.62 7.30
C ALA A 25 -3.86 -6.26 8.01
N LEU A 26 -3.71 -5.16 7.25
CA LEU A 26 -3.63 -3.80 7.80
C LEU A 26 -4.99 -3.10 7.89
N ALA A 27 -6.08 -3.69 7.38
CA ALA A 27 -7.40 -3.05 7.28
C ALA A 27 -7.86 -2.45 8.61
N GLY A 28 -7.77 -3.20 9.72
CA GLY A 28 -8.17 -2.74 11.04
C GLY A 28 -7.38 -1.51 11.51
N LYS A 29 -6.06 -1.51 11.31
CA LYS A 29 -5.19 -0.37 11.66
C LYS A 29 -5.54 0.86 10.83
N ILE A 30 -5.71 0.69 9.52
CA ILE A 30 -6.04 1.79 8.60
C ILE A 30 -7.40 2.40 8.96
N ILE A 31 -8.41 1.58 9.31
CA ILE A 31 -9.71 2.08 9.76
C ILE A 31 -9.58 2.91 11.04
N ILE A 32 -8.75 2.49 11.99
CA ILE A 32 -8.50 3.24 13.24
C ILE A 32 -7.89 4.61 12.92
N GLU A 33 -6.87 4.66 12.07
CA GLU A 33 -6.23 5.91 11.67
C GLU A 33 -7.21 6.82 10.89
N ALA A 34 -8.01 6.26 9.99
CA ALA A 34 -9.01 7.02 9.25
C ALA A 34 -10.07 7.64 10.16
N ARG A 35 -10.50 6.94 11.22
CA ARG A 35 -11.45 7.49 12.22
C ARG A 35 -10.88 8.63 13.05
N ARG A 36 -9.56 8.76 13.17
CA ARG A 36 -8.95 9.91 13.85
C ARG A 36 -9.09 11.20 13.04
N ALA A 37 -9.30 11.09 11.73
CA ALA A 37 -9.49 12.24 10.85
C ALA A 37 -10.92 12.82 10.89
N GLY A 38 -11.91 12.05 11.36
CA GLY A 38 -13.32 12.45 11.44
C GLY A 38 -14.30 11.28 11.33
N GLU A 39 -15.55 11.59 10.99
CA GLU A 39 -16.62 10.59 10.83
C GLU A 39 -16.42 9.80 9.53
N LEU A 40 -16.20 8.49 9.67
CA LEU A 40 -15.82 7.62 8.57
C LEU A 40 -17.04 7.05 7.85
N THR A 41 -17.51 7.77 6.83
CA THR A 41 -18.74 7.49 6.07
C THR A 41 -18.54 6.58 4.87
N ILE A 42 -17.37 6.62 4.24
CA ILE A 42 -17.05 5.80 3.07
C ILE A 42 -15.80 4.99 3.35
N ARG A 43 -15.84 3.69 3.02
CA ARG A 43 -14.74 2.73 3.21
C ARG A 43 -14.68 1.81 2.02
N ARG A 44 -13.66 1.97 1.17
CA ARG A 44 -13.51 1.22 -0.07
C ARG A 44 -12.10 0.73 -0.25
N VAL A 45 -11.98 -0.44 -0.87
CA VAL A 45 -10.72 -0.97 -1.38
C VAL A 45 -10.84 -1.23 -2.87
N TYR A 46 -9.82 -0.82 -3.62
CA TYR A 46 -9.78 -0.90 -5.08
C TYR A 46 -8.75 -1.94 -5.49
N GLY A 47 -9.10 -2.79 -6.46
CA GLY A 47 -8.17 -3.76 -7.01
C GLY A 47 -8.84 -4.86 -7.80
N ASN A 48 -8.03 -5.67 -8.48
CA ASN A 48 -8.52 -6.89 -9.08
C ASN A 48 -8.81 -7.90 -7.96
N ALA A 49 -10.07 -8.31 -7.75
CA ALA A 49 -10.47 -9.21 -6.66
C ALA A 49 -9.69 -10.53 -6.63
N LYS A 50 -9.16 -10.98 -7.78
CA LYS A 50 -8.30 -12.17 -7.87
C LYS A 50 -6.86 -11.94 -7.39
N ARG A 51 -6.42 -10.69 -7.27
CA ARG A 51 -5.07 -10.26 -6.88
C ARG A 51 -5.01 -9.63 -5.49
N ILE A 52 -6.15 -9.37 -4.86
CA ILE A 52 -6.23 -8.70 -3.55
C ILE A 52 -6.90 -9.60 -2.50
N PRO A 53 -6.35 -10.80 -2.22
CA PRO A 53 -7.02 -11.78 -1.36
C PRO A 53 -7.27 -11.28 0.07
N GLY A 54 -8.38 -11.72 0.67
CA GLY A 54 -8.77 -11.44 2.05
C GLY A 54 -9.43 -10.06 2.25
N TRP A 55 -9.41 -9.18 1.26
CA TRP A 55 -10.12 -7.90 1.33
C TRP A 55 -11.64 -8.03 1.27
N ASP A 56 -12.15 -9.13 0.72
CA ASP A 56 -13.57 -9.50 0.72
C ASP A 56 -14.09 -9.88 2.12
N GLU A 57 -13.22 -10.36 3.00
CA GLU A 57 -13.54 -10.68 4.40
C GLU A 57 -13.31 -9.49 5.36
N ALA A 58 -12.68 -8.41 4.88
CA ALA A 58 -12.36 -7.26 5.72
C ALA A 58 -13.65 -6.51 6.17
N PRO A 59 -13.94 -6.46 7.48
CA PRO A 59 -15.24 -6.00 7.96
C PRO A 59 -15.48 -4.52 7.68
N GLY A 60 -16.62 -4.22 7.06
CA GLY A 60 -17.07 -2.85 6.82
C GLY A 60 -16.31 -2.10 5.73
N ILE A 61 -15.60 -2.80 4.85
CA ILE A 61 -14.94 -2.24 3.66
C ILE A 61 -15.62 -2.80 2.42
N LYS A 62 -15.99 -1.92 1.48
CA LYS A 62 -16.56 -2.35 0.20
C LYS A 62 -15.45 -2.55 -0.82
N LEU A 63 -15.32 -3.77 -1.36
CA LEU A 63 -14.44 -4.05 -2.48
C LEU A 63 -15.00 -3.46 -3.78
N VAL A 64 -14.16 -2.74 -4.51
CA VAL A 64 -14.44 -2.17 -5.84
C VAL A 64 -13.52 -2.86 -6.85
N HIS A 65 -14.11 -3.73 -7.67
CA HIS A 65 -13.35 -4.52 -8.63
C HIS A 65 -12.90 -3.67 -9.83
N SER A 66 -11.59 -3.58 -10.06
CA SER A 66 -11.00 -2.77 -11.14
C SER A 66 -10.86 -3.48 -12.51
N GLY A 67 -11.09 -4.79 -12.58
CA GLY A 67 -10.83 -5.57 -13.80
C GLY A 67 -9.34 -5.90 -14.00
N THR A 68 -8.88 -6.03 -15.25
CA THR A 68 -7.54 -6.57 -15.60
C THR A 68 -6.55 -5.54 -16.13
N GLY A 69 -6.89 -4.24 -16.15
CA GLY A 69 -5.98 -3.19 -16.64
C GLY A 69 -4.85 -2.88 -15.66
N LYS A 70 -3.63 -2.67 -16.18
CA LYS A 70 -2.40 -2.45 -15.37
C LYS A 70 -2.55 -1.35 -14.32
N ASN A 71 -3.23 -0.26 -14.65
CA ASN A 71 -3.42 0.90 -13.77
C ASN A 71 -4.92 1.12 -13.45
N ALA A 72 -5.76 0.10 -13.67
CA ALA A 72 -7.20 0.27 -13.57
C ALA A 72 -7.65 0.55 -12.12
N ALA A 73 -7.00 -0.06 -11.13
CA ALA A 73 -7.27 0.19 -9.72
C ALA A 73 -6.95 1.65 -9.34
N ASP A 74 -5.76 2.12 -9.70
CA ASP A 74 -5.29 3.48 -9.38
C ASP A 74 -6.17 4.55 -10.03
N ILE A 75 -6.50 4.36 -11.31
CA ILE A 75 -7.38 5.28 -12.05
C ILE A 75 -8.78 5.30 -11.41
N LEU A 76 -9.35 4.15 -11.09
CA LEU A 76 -10.69 4.07 -10.50
C LEU A 76 -10.73 4.72 -9.10
N LEU A 77 -9.70 4.48 -8.28
CA LEU A 77 -9.56 5.09 -6.97
C LEU A 77 -9.45 6.62 -7.08
N ALA A 78 -8.57 7.11 -7.95
CA ALA A 78 -8.38 8.55 -8.15
C ALA A 78 -9.65 9.23 -8.69
N LEU A 79 -10.36 8.59 -9.63
CA LEU A 79 -11.63 9.08 -10.15
C LEU A 79 -12.69 9.19 -9.06
N GLU A 80 -12.88 8.15 -8.25
CA GLU A 80 -13.88 8.17 -7.18
C GLU A 80 -13.51 9.16 -6.06
N ALA A 81 -12.23 9.32 -5.74
CA ALA A 81 -11.77 10.35 -4.80
C ALA A 81 -12.18 11.76 -5.27
N MET A 82 -11.98 12.04 -6.55
CA MET A 82 -12.35 13.32 -7.17
C MET A 82 -13.86 13.51 -7.24
N GLU A 83 -14.63 12.47 -7.58
CA GLU A 83 -16.10 12.51 -7.60
C GLU A 83 -16.67 12.83 -6.22
N LEU A 84 -16.18 12.15 -5.17
CA LEU A 84 -16.62 12.40 -3.79
C LEU A 84 -16.34 13.82 -3.32
N CYS A 85 -15.22 14.41 -3.78
CA CYS A 85 -14.88 15.80 -3.56
C CYS A 85 -15.86 16.75 -4.28
N LEU A 86 -16.14 16.50 -5.56
CA LEU A 86 -17.01 17.35 -6.39
C LEU A 86 -18.47 17.33 -5.89
N ASP A 87 -18.96 16.18 -5.44
CA ASP A 87 -20.28 16.04 -4.85
C ASP A 87 -20.41 16.67 -3.45
N ARG A 88 -19.31 17.19 -2.88
CA ARG A 88 -19.23 17.72 -1.51
C ARG A 88 -19.70 16.75 -0.43
N ARG A 89 -19.59 15.43 -0.68
CA ARG A 89 -19.98 14.40 0.30
C ARG A 89 -18.95 14.25 1.42
N VAL A 90 -17.70 14.63 1.16
CA VAL A 90 -16.59 14.50 2.09
C VAL A 90 -15.77 15.77 2.17
N THR A 91 -15.24 16.05 3.34
CA THR A 91 -14.28 17.14 3.59
C THR A 91 -12.88 16.62 3.92
N CYS A 92 -12.74 15.30 4.04
CA CYS A 92 -11.49 14.61 4.24
C CYS A 92 -11.42 13.33 3.41
N VAL A 93 -10.27 13.07 2.80
CA VAL A 93 -9.98 11.82 2.10
C VAL A 93 -8.74 11.20 2.72
N VAL A 94 -8.85 9.93 3.09
CA VAL A 94 -7.74 9.09 3.53
C VAL A 94 -7.34 8.22 2.36
N LEU A 95 -6.15 8.46 1.80
CA LEU A 95 -5.56 7.67 0.73
C LEU A 95 -4.60 6.64 1.34
N ALA A 96 -5.00 5.38 1.36
CA ALA A 96 -4.16 4.30 1.86
C ALA A 96 -3.41 3.63 0.70
N SER A 97 -2.17 4.06 0.45
CA SER A 97 -1.24 3.49 -0.53
C SER A 97 0.20 3.90 -0.21
N SER A 98 1.16 3.18 -0.76
CA SER A 98 2.59 3.55 -0.80
C SER A 98 3.06 3.83 -2.23
N ASP A 99 2.14 3.92 -3.20
CA ASP A 99 2.45 4.28 -4.59
C ASP A 99 2.57 5.80 -4.77
N GLY A 100 3.63 6.23 -5.45
CA GLY A 100 3.89 7.65 -5.73
C GLY A 100 2.91 8.28 -6.71
N ASP A 101 2.25 7.47 -7.54
CA ASP A 101 1.38 7.96 -8.62
C ASP A 101 0.14 8.70 -8.10
N PHE A 102 -0.25 8.48 -6.84
CA PHE A 102 -1.35 9.21 -6.18
C PHE A 102 -1.02 10.66 -5.79
N SER A 103 0.24 11.12 -5.95
CA SER A 103 0.67 12.48 -5.59
C SER A 103 -0.16 13.56 -6.26
N HIS A 104 -0.50 13.40 -7.54
CA HIS A 104 -1.30 14.37 -8.28
C HIS A 104 -2.75 14.40 -7.79
N ALA A 105 -3.33 13.25 -7.48
CA ALA A 105 -4.68 13.17 -6.91
C ALA A 105 -4.73 13.87 -5.54
N ALA A 106 -3.74 13.61 -4.67
CA ALA A 106 -3.64 14.27 -3.37
C ALA A 106 -3.52 15.80 -3.50
N THR A 107 -2.66 16.30 -4.40
CA THR A 107 -2.54 17.73 -4.67
C THR A 107 -3.86 18.33 -5.15
N LEU A 108 -4.52 17.73 -6.14
CA LEU A 108 -5.78 18.22 -6.72
C LEU A 108 -6.95 18.23 -5.73
N LEU A 109 -7.00 17.26 -4.82
CA LEU A 109 -7.98 17.23 -3.73
C LEU A 109 -7.75 18.39 -2.75
N ARG A 110 -6.49 18.65 -2.38
CA ARG A 110 -6.12 19.76 -1.49
C ARG A 110 -6.40 21.12 -2.10
N GLU A 111 -6.12 21.30 -3.38
CA GLU A 111 -6.47 22.52 -4.12
C GLU A 111 -7.97 22.81 -4.09
N ARG A 112 -8.81 21.77 -3.96
CA ARG A 112 -10.26 21.88 -3.81
C ARG A 112 -10.73 21.99 -2.35
N GLY A 113 -9.80 22.15 -1.41
CA GLY A 113 -10.10 22.35 0.01
C GLY A 113 -10.39 21.05 0.79
N VAL A 114 -10.13 19.88 0.21
CA VAL A 114 -10.23 18.59 0.93
C VAL A 114 -8.98 18.38 1.77
N TRP A 115 -9.15 17.98 3.03
CA TRP A 115 -8.04 17.53 3.86
C TRP A 115 -7.61 16.12 3.43
N VAL A 116 -6.36 15.94 3.01
CA VAL A 116 -5.87 14.64 2.51
C VAL A 116 -4.93 14.02 3.53
N VAL A 117 -5.28 12.86 4.06
CA VAL A 117 -4.41 12.06 4.93
C VAL A 117 -3.85 10.89 4.11
N GLY A 118 -2.54 10.86 3.92
CA GLY A 118 -1.88 9.68 3.34
C GLY A 118 -1.61 8.63 4.42
N VAL A 119 -1.86 7.36 4.11
CA VAL A 119 -1.55 6.24 4.99
C VAL A 119 -0.77 5.21 4.19
N GLY A 120 0.45 4.89 4.61
CA GLY A 120 1.30 3.99 3.83
C GLY A 120 2.49 3.43 4.59
N GLU A 121 3.19 2.50 3.96
CA GLU A 121 4.40 1.89 4.50
C GLU A 121 5.59 2.87 4.45
N SER A 122 6.68 2.55 5.17
CA SER A 122 7.94 3.32 5.21
C SER A 122 8.59 3.48 3.83
N LYS A 123 8.24 2.64 2.86
CA LYS A 123 8.69 2.71 1.46
C LYS A 123 7.98 3.76 0.61
N ALA A 124 6.88 4.35 1.08
CA ALA A 124 6.17 5.37 0.33
C ALA A 124 7.09 6.55 -0.01
N PRO A 125 7.13 7.03 -1.26
CA PRO A 125 8.10 8.02 -1.67
C PRO A 125 7.79 9.40 -1.09
N GLU A 126 8.83 10.19 -0.82
CA GLU A 126 8.73 11.47 -0.13
C GLU A 126 7.82 12.48 -0.83
N HIS A 127 7.82 12.49 -2.17
CA HIS A 127 6.97 13.39 -2.95
C HIS A 127 5.48 13.13 -2.71
N PHE A 128 5.06 11.86 -2.60
CA PHE A 128 3.67 11.52 -2.28
C PHE A 128 3.30 11.94 -0.86
N ARG A 129 4.20 11.70 0.11
CA ARG A 129 3.97 12.13 1.49
C ARG A 129 3.76 13.64 1.58
N LYS A 130 4.58 14.42 0.87
CA LYS A 130 4.51 15.89 0.83
C LYS A 130 3.30 16.42 0.04
N SER A 131 2.74 15.62 -0.88
CA SER A 131 1.49 15.94 -1.55
C SER A 131 0.27 15.83 -0.64
N CYS A 132 0.35 15.08 0.46
CA CYS A 132 -0.74 14.98 1.44
C CYS A 132 -0.74 16.16 2.42
N SER A 133 -1.86 16.38 3.09
CA SER A 133 -1.96 17.36 4.19
C SER A 133 -1.39 16.82 5.50
N ASP A 134 -1.53 15.52 5.71
CA ASP A 134 -0.94 14.77 6.82
C ASP A 134 -0.53 13.37 6.35
N TRP A 135 0.37 12.72 7.08
CA TRP A 135 0.89 11.41 6.72
C TRP A 135 1.01 10.49 7.94
N VAL A 136 0.43 9.29 7.82
CA VAL A 136 0.55 8.23 8.82
C VAL A 136 1.36 7.08 8.23
N THR A 137 2.49 6.76 8.87
CA THR A 137 3.28 5.58 8.49
C THR A 137 2.81 4.36 9.24
N ILE A 138 2.50 3.29 8.52
CA ILE A 138 2.13 1.99 9.09
C ILE A 138 3.21 0.94 8.76
N ALA A 139 3.56 0.11 9.75
CA ALA A 139 4.48 -0.99 9.51
C ALA A 139 3.79 -2.09 8.69
N SER A 140 4.53 -2.71 7.78
CA SER A 140 4.12 -3.93 7.08
C SER A 140 3.71 -5.02 8.11
N PRO A 141 2.76 -5.90 7.78
CA PRO A 141 2.46 -7.04 8.63
C PRO A 141 3.71 -7.92 8.81
N PRO A 142 3.91 -8.53 9.99
CA PRO A 142 4.98 -9.50 10.19
C PRO A 142 4.95 -10.60 9.12
N GLY A 143 6.11 -10.91 8.52
CA GLY A 143 6.24 -11.93 7.47
C GLY A 143 5.68 -11.53 6.10
N GLU A 144 5.08 -10.35 5.93
CA GLU A 144 4.57 -9.91 4.62
C GLU A 144 5.70 -9.68 3.63
N ASN A 145 6.77 -9.01 4.06
CA ASN A 145 7.92 -8.75 3.19
C ASN A 145 8.64 -10.07 2.82
N ASP A 146 8.68 -11.04 3.74
CA ASP A 146 9.17 -12.39 3.42
C ASP A 146 8.31 -13.08 2.35
N ARG A 147 6.97 -13.04 2.50
CA ARG A 147 6.05 -13.59 1.48
C ARG A 147 6.23 -12.93 0.12
N ARG A 148 6.35 -11.60 0.07
CA ARG A 148 6.61 -10.86 -1.19
C ARG A 148 7.92 -11.31 -1.83
N VAL A 149 8.98 -11.56 -1.05
CA VAL A 149 10.23 -12.13 -1.59
C VAL A 149 10.00 -13.54 -2.14
N GLU A 150 9.29 -14.39 -1.41
CA GLU A 150 8.96 -15.76 -1.86
C GLU A 150 8.19 -15.76 -3.19
N GLU A 151 7.23 -14.87 -3.37
CA GLU A 151 6.47 -14.71 -4.63
C GLU A 151 7.37 -14.39 -5.83
N VAL A 152 8.41 -13.55 -5.63
CA VAL A 152 9.40 -13.27 -6.68
C VAL A 152 10.14 -14.54 -7.09
N PHE A 153 10.51 -15.39 -6.14
CA PHE A 153 11.15 -16.66 -6.48
C PHE A 153 10.17 -17.71 -7.01
N ALA A 154 8.90 -17.69 -6.60
CA ALA A 154 7.86 -18.55 -7.17
C ALA A 154 7.62 -18.23 -8.65
N ALA A 155 7.69 -16.94 -9.02
CA ALA A 155 7.65 -16.49 -10.40
C ALA A 155 8.94 -16.83 -11.20
N ASN A 156 10.03 -17.22 -10.52
CA ASN A 156 11.32 -17.56 -11.12
C ASN A 156 11.81 -18.95 -10.68
N PRO A 157 11.22 -20.05 -11.16
CA PRO A 157 11.50 -21.41 -10.67
C PRO A 157 12.96 -21.86 -10.84
N ALA A 158 13.66 -21.35 -11.86
CA ALA A 158 15.09 -21.62 -12.09
C ALA A 158 16.03 -20.90 -11.09
N GLY A 159 15.47 -20.09 -10.20
CA GLY A 159 16.20 -19.24 -9.28
C GLY A 159 16.83 -18.01 -9.93
N LEU A 160 17.35 -17.14 -9.09
CA LEU A 160 18.03 -15.91 -9.46
C LEU A 160 19.49 -15.97 -9.03
N LEU A 161 20.40 -15.39 -9.82
CA LEU A 161 21.75 -15.12 -9.31
C LEU A 161 21.69 -14.07 -8.20
N ILE A 162 22.59 -14.13 -7.23
CA ILE A 162 22.61 -13.20 -6.09
C ILE A 162 22.68 -11.73 -6.53
N ALA A 163 23.36 -11.45 -7.66
CA ALA A 163 23.42 -10.12 -8.28
C ALA A 163 22.07 -9.65 -8.84
N GLN A 164 21.21 -10.59 -9.23
CA GLN A 164 19.88 -10.33 -9.80
C GLN A 164 18.79 -10.25 -8.72
N VAL A 165 19.05 -10.68 -7.49
CA VAL A 165 18.05 -10.67 -6.41
C VAL A 165 17.55 -9.25 -6.14
N ASN A 166 18.44 -8.31 -5.81
CA ASN A 166 18.02 -6.96 -5.47
C ASN A 166 17.17 -6.26 -6.55
N PRO A 167 17.58 -6.21 -7.83
CA PRO A 167 16.75 -5.56 -8.85
C PRO A 167 15.40 -6.27 -9.07
N ASN A 168 15.33 -7.60 -8.98
CA ASN A 168 14.06 -8.31 -9.12
C ASN A 168 13.14 -8.09 -7.91
N VAL A 169 13.66 -8.18 -6.69
CA VAL A 169 12.86 -7.98 -5.48
C VAL A 169 12.37 -6.53 -5.38
N VAL A 170 13.21 -5.54 -5.70
CA VAL A 170 12.77 -4.13 -5.69
C VAL A 170 11.70 -3.88 -6.75
N SER A 171 11.87 -4.40 -7.98
CA SER A 171 10.92 -4.14 -9.07
C SER A 171 9.60 -4.90 -8.92
N GLN A 172 9.62 -6.13 -8.40
CA GLN A 172 8.44 -7.00 -8.35
C GLN A 172 7.74 -6.97 -6.99
N ALA A 173 8.50 -6.91 -5.89
CA ALA A 173 7.96 -6.93 -4.52
C ALA A 173 7.98 -5.55 -3.83
N ARG A 174 8.70 -4.57 -4.38
CA ARG A 174 8.93 -3.25 -3.73
C ARG A 174 9.46 -3.39 -2.29
N VAL A 175 10.31 -4.38 -2.08
CA VAL A 175 10.99 -4.67 -0.81
C VAL A 175 12.49 -4.43 -0.98
N THR A 176 13.13 -3.93 0.07
CA THR A 176 14.57 -3.65 0.13
C THR A 176 15.20 -4.35 1.34
N LEU A 177 16.53 -4.41 1.39
CA LEU A 177 17.24 -4.91 2.59
C LEU A 177 17.03 -4.05 3.84
N ALA A 178 16.55 -2.80 3.70
CA ALA A 178 16.23 -1.96 4.86
C ALA A 178 14.97 -2.44 5.59
N ASP A 179 14.16 -3.30 4.96
CA ASP A 179 12.94 -3.87 5.51
C ASP A 179 13.20 -5.14 6.35
N PHE A 180 14.47 -5.54 6.49
CA PHE A 180 14.90 -6.74 7.20
C PHE A 180 16.06 -6.45 8.16
N ASP A 181 16.26 -7.35 9.12
CA ASP A 181 17.38 -7.26 10.07
C ASP A 181 18.73 -7.56 9.38
N GLU A 182 18.72 -8.39 8.35
CA GLU A 182 19.91 -8.81 7.63
C GLU A 182 20.47 -7.72 6.71
N LYS A 183 21.79 -7.52 6.79
CA LYS A 183 22.49 -6.46 6.03
C LYS A 183 22.81 -6.84 4.58
N THR A 184 22.63 -8.10 4.19
CA THR A 184 22.88 -8.58 2.83
C THR A 184 21.86 -9.65 2.43
N TRP A 185 21.53 -9.73 1.14
CA TRP A 185 20.63 -10.75 0.60
C TRP A 185 21.14 -12.17 0.87
N ARG A 186 22.46 -12.40 0.83
CA ARG A 186 23.03 -13.71 1.19
C ARG A 186 22.67 -14.08 2.64
N LYS A 187 22.85 -13.17 3.60
CA LYS A 187 22.50 -13.43 5.01
C LYS A 187 20.99 -13.65 5.20
N TYR A 188 20.16 -12.90 4.47
CA TYR A 188 18.71 -13.07 4.49
C TYR A 188 18.29 -14.52 4.12
N PHE A 189 18.88 -15.07 3.05
CA PHE A 189 18.60 -16.46 2.63
C PHE A 189 19.24 -17.50 3.55
N GLU A 190 20.45 -17.25 4.06
CA GLU A 190 21.12 -18.13 5.03
C GLU A 190 20.35 -18.26 6.34
N ALA A 191 19.64 -17.22 6.76
CA ALA A 191 18.77 -17.24 7.94
C ALA A 191 17.46 -18.04 7.73
N ARG A 192 17.16 -18.46 6.49
CA ARG A 192 15.93 -19.18 6.09
C ARG A 192 16.25 -20.45 5.29
N PRO A 193 17.10 -21.36 5.82
CA PRO A 193 17.60 -22.52 5.09
C PRO A 193 16.51 -23.53 4.72
N GLU A 194 15.36 -23.49 5.39
CA GLU A 194 14.20 -24.33 5.12
C GLU A 194 13.42 -23.92 3.87
N LYS A 195 13.51 -22.65 3.46
CA LYS A 195 12.80 -22.11 2.29
C LYS A 195 13.66 -21.99 1.04
N TYR A 196 14.95 -21.70 1.22
CA TYR A 196 15.85 -21.38 0.11
C TYR A 196 16.98 -22.38 -0.04
N LEU A 197 17.40 -22.58 -1.28
CA LEU A 197 18.63 -23.28 -1.63
C LEU A 197 19.63 -22.27 -2.21
N ILE A 198 20.87 -22.34 -1.71
CA ILE A 198 21.97 -21.47 -2.09
C ILE A 198 23.04 -22.34 -2.76
N GLU A 199 23.26 -22.18 -4.06
CA GLU A 199 24.18 -23.00 -4.86
C GLU A 199 25.30 -22.13 -5.46
N GLY A 200 26.56 -22.54 -5.30
CA GLY A 200 27.72 -21.85 -5.87
C GLY A 200 28.37 -20.83 -4.93
N SER A 201 29.26 -19.98 -5.48
CA SER A 201 30.04 -19.01 -4.71
C SER A 201 30.19 -17.67 -5.45
N GLY A 202 30.49 -16.61 -4.70
CA GLY A 202 30.71 -15.27 -5.26
C GLY A 202 29.48 -14.72 -6.02
N GLN A 203 29.72 -14.08 -7.16
CA GLN A 203 28.67 -13.50 -8.03
C GLN A 203 27.85 -14.54 -8.78
N GLN A 204 28.35 -15.78 -8.90
CA GLN A 204 27.67 -16.89 -9.55
C GLN A 204 26.78 -17.69 -8.59
N THR A 205 26.60 -17.20 -7.34
CA THR A 205 25.71 -17.84 -6.37
C THR A 205 24.27 -17.75 -6.87
N ARG A 206 23.61 -18.89 -7.00
CA ARG A 206 22.22 -19.02 -7.41
C ARG A 206 21.35 -19.30 -6.18
N ILE A 207 20.24 -18.58 -6.09
CA ILE A 207 19.23 -18.72 -5.05
C ILE A 207 17.94 -19.23 -5.69
N ARG A 208 17.34 -20.29 -5.15
CA ARG A 208 16.03 -20.81 -5.58
C ARG A 208 15.20 -21.25 -4.39
N LEU A 209 13.88 -21.34 -4.57
CA LEU A 209 13.02 -21.96 -3.57
C LEU A 209 13.33 -23.45 -3.47
N ARG A 210 13.30 -23.97 -2.24
CA ARG A 210 13.26 -25.41 -2.01
C ARG A 210 11.91 -25.93 -2.50
N THR A 211 11.99 -26.95 -3.33
CA THR A 211 10.84 -27.70 -3.87
C THR A 211 10.66 -28.97 -3.09
#